data_AF-A0A815FUY7-F1
#
_entry.id   AF-A0A815FUY7-F1
#
_cell.length_a   1.000
_cell.length_b   1.000
_cell.length_c   1.000
_cell.angle_alpha   90.00
_cell.angle_beta   90.00
_cell.angle_gamma   90.00
#
_symmetry.space_group_name_H-M   'P 1'
#
loop_
_entity.id
_entity.type
_entity.pdbx_description
1 polymer ?
#
loop_
_entity_poly.entity_id
_entity_poly.type
_entity_poly.pdbx_seq_one_letter_code
_entity_poly.pdbx_strand_id
1 'polypeptide(L)'
;IEKQMDWCMDYLDYVQMFDHEADLLQRMTHDIADYFFERGRRILKDNEPQEALKHLHWAKRLYYQYEKLEMKKGTDDHIQTKESKESRDINAFIESIESKLLKDSSDERGKDSDNDEPCGEACS
;
A
#
# COMPACT_ATOMS: atom_id res chain seq x y z
N ILE A 1 25.82 17.08 16.64
CA ILE A 1 25.39 16.30 17.82
C ILE A 1 24.21 17.00 18.49
N GLU A 2 24.29 18.31 18.75
CA GLU A 2 23.18 19.11 19.33
C GLU A 2 21.86 19.01 18.55
N LYS A 3 21.85 19.21 17.23
CA LYS A 3 20.61 19.09 16.41
C LYS A 3 19.94 17.71 16.42
N GLN A 4 20.69 16.63 16.66
CA GLN A 4 20.12 15.28 16.77
C GLN A 4 19.57 15.02 18.18
N MET A 5 20.11 15.68 19.20
CA MET A 5 19.60 15.65 20.56
C MET A 5 18.26 16.39 20.66
N ASP A 6 18.14 17.56 20.02
CA ASP A 6 16.90 18.35 20.07
C ASP A 6 15.71 17.57 19.50
N TRP A 7 15.87 16.97 18.31
CA TRP A 7 14.83 16.12 17.71
C TRP A 7 14.47 14.90 18.60
N CYS A 8 15.48 14.32 19.27
CA CYS A 8 15.26 13.16 20.13
C CYS A 8 14.48 13.53 21.39
N MET A 9 14.77 14.69 21.99
CA MET A 9 14.03 15.21 23.14
C MET A 9 12.61 15.61 22.74
N ASP A 10 12.43 16.28 21.59
CA ASP A 10 11.09 16.62 21.07
C ASP A 10 10.23 15.37 20.84
N TYR A 11 10.84 14.30 20.32
CA TYR A 11 10.15 13.03 20.11
C TYR A 11 9.83 12.32 21.44
N LEU A 12 10.75 12.35 22.41
CA LEU A 12 10.52 11.77 23.74
C LEU A 12 9.42 12.50 24.51
N ASP A 13 9.38 13.83 24.44
CA ASP A 13 8.32 14.63 25.06
C ASP A 13 6.96 14.33 24.43
N TYR A 14 6.91 14.21 23.08
CA TYR A 14 5.70 13.77 22.38
C TYR A 14 5.24 12.37 22.80
N VAL A 15 6.17 11.43 22.98
CA VAL A 15 5.85 10.06 23.43
C VAL A 15 5.33 10.04 24.88
N GLN A 16 5.85 10.91 25.74
CA GLN A 16 5.40 11.02 27.14
C GLN A 16 4.01 11.66 27.31
N MET A 17 3.47 12.31 26.27
CA MET A 17 2.11 12.86 26.28
C MET A 17 1.01 11.78 26.16
N PHE A 18 1.36 10.52 25.88
CA PHE A 18 0.39 9.42 25.82
C PHE A 18 0.24 8.78 27.20
N ASP A 19 -0.87 9.04 27.87
CA ASP A 19 -1.17 8.50 29.21
C ASP A 19 -1.25 6.96 29.24
N HIS A 20 -1.41 6.31 28.07
CA HIS A 20 -1.60 4.87 27.94
C HIS A 20 -0.80 4.29 26.76
N GLU A 21 -0.02 3.22 27.02
CA GLU A 21 0.80 2.52 26.02
C GLU A 21 -0.01 2.05 24.79
N ALA A 22 -1.30 1.76 24.97
CA ALA A 22 -2.21 1.39 23.89
C ALA A 22 -2.46 2.54 22.89
N ASP A 23 -2.47 3.79 23.35
CA ASP A 23 -2.69 4.99 22.55
C ASP A 23 -1.46 5.29 21.69
N LEU A 24 -0.28 5.16 22.30
CA LEU A 24 0.99 5.26 21.60
C LEU A 24 1.13 4.16 20.55
N LEU A 25 0.85 2.90 20.90
CA LEU A 25 0.90 1.78 19.95
C LEU A 25 -0.07 1.98 18.79
N GLN A 26 -1.30 2.44 19.07
CA GLN A 26 -2.28 2.75 18.03
C GLN A 26 -1.75 3.85 17.11
N ARG A 27 -1.24 4.95 17.67
CA ARG A 27 -0.71 6.07 16.87
C ARG A 27 0.48 5.66 16.02
N MET A 28 1.44 4.94 16.61
CA MET A 28 2.60 4.42 15.87
C MET A 28 2.18 3.49 14.74
N THR A 29 1.19 2.62 14.98
CA THR A 29 0.67 1.71 13.96
C THR A 29 0.08 2.47 12.78
N HIS A 30 -0.69 3.53 13.05
CA HIS A 30 -1.23 4.42 12.03
C HIS A 30 -0.12 5.12 11.23
N ASP A 31 0.82 5.76 11.93
CA ASP A 31 1.88 6.56 11.30
C ASP A 31 2.81 5.68 10.43
N ILE A 32 3.09 4.44 10.85
CA ILE A 32 3.86 3.48 10.04
C ILE A 32 3.03 3.02 8.83
N ALA A 33 1.72 2.82 8.97
CA ALA A 33 0.86 2.47 7.85
C ALA A 33 0.86 3.55 6.76
N ASP A 34 0.76 4.83 7.16
CA ASP A 34 0.87 5.99 6.28
C ASP A 34 2.22 6.06 5.57
N TYR A 35 3.31 5.81 6.31
CA TYR A 35 4.64 5.75 5.71
C TYR A 35 4.71 4.71 4.59
N PHE A 36 4.21 3.49 4.83
CA PHE A 36 4.20 2.44 3.80
C PHE A 36 3.30 2.77 2.62
N PHE A 37 2.15 3.41 2.86
CA PHE A 37 1.24 3.83 1.80
C PHE A 37 1.91 4.86 0.88
N GLU A 38 2.47 5.93 1.45
CA GLU A 38 3.17 6.97 0.70
C GLU A 38 4.43 6.44 0.02
N ARG A 39 5.15 5.52 0.67
CA ARG A 39 6.32 4.85 0.07
C ARG A 39 5.92 4.02 -1.15
N GLY A 40 4.84 3.23 -1.05
CA GLY A 40 4.30 2.46 -2.18
C GLY A 40 3.89 3.36 -3.35
N ARG A 41 3.24 4.50 -3.07
CA ARG A 41 2.90 5.49 -4.11
C ARG A 41 4.12 6.09 -4.81
N ARG A 42 5.22 6.34 -4.08
CA ARG A 42 6.47 6.86 -4.67
C ARG A 42 7.16 5.80 -5.53
N ILE A 43 7.31 4.58 -5.03
CA ILE A 43 7.91 3.46 -5.76
C ILE A 43 7.14 3.17 -7.05
N LEU A 44 5.81 3.29 -7.04
CA LEU A 44 5.01 3.14 -8.25
C LEU A 44 5.33 4.21 -9.31
N LYS A 45 5.61 5.46 -8.89
CA LYS A 45 6.03 6.53 -9.82
C LYS A 45 7.39 6.25 -10.46
N ASP A 46 8.23 5.48 -9.76
CA ASP A 46 9.52 5.02 -10.25
C ASP A 46 9.39 3.74 -11.14
N ASN A 47 8.17 3.37 -11.54
CA ASN A 47 7.83 2.22 -12.38
C ASN A 47 8.26 0.86 -11.79
N GLU A 48 8.24 0.72 -10.46
CA GLU A 48 8.48 -0.54 -9.77
C GLU A 48 7.18 -1.11 -9.14
N PRO A 49 6.20 -1.56 -9.93
CA PRO A 49 4.86 -1.90 -9.45
C PRO A 49 4.83 -3.09 -8.48
N GLN A 50 5.71 -4.09 -8.66
CA GLN A 50 5.83 -5.23 -7.76
C GLN A 50 6.34 -4.81 -6.37
N GLU A 51 7.31 -3.89 -6.32
CA GLU A 51 7.85 -3.41 -5.05
C GLU A 51 6.88 -2.43 -4.36
N ALA A 52 6.16 -1.64 -5.14
CA ALA A 52 5.06 -0.81 -4.65
C ALA A 52 3.98 -1.65 -3.97
N LEU A 53 3.56 -2.77 -4.58
CA LEU A 53 2.56 -3.68 -4.01
C LEU A 53 2.99 -4.25 -2.65
N LYS A 54 4.26 -4.62 -2.47
CA LYS A 54 4.76 -5.10 -1.17
C LYS A 54 4.55 -4.07 -0.07
N HIS A 55 4.87 -2.80 -0.34
CA HIS A 55 4.68 -1.71 0.61
C HIS A 55 3.20 -1.45 0.89
N LEU A 56 2.35 -1.49 -0.14
CA LEU A 56 0.91 -1.30 0.02
C LEU A 56 0.24 -2.43 0.82
N HIS A 57 0.69 -3.67 0.66
CA HIS A 57 0.22 -4.78 1.50
C HIS A 57 0.63 -4.63 2.97
N TRP A 58 1.82 -4.09 3.25
CA TRP A 58 2.22 -3.74 4.61
C TRP A 58 1.33 -2.64 5.18
N ALA A 59 1.07 -1.57 4.41
CA ALA A 59 0.14 -0.51 4.81
C ALA A 59 -1.25 -1.07 5.14
N LYS A 60 -1.82 -1.89 4.26
CA LYS A 60 -3.10 -2.58 4.47
C LYS A 60 -3.12 -3.38 5.78
N ARG A 61 -2.07 -4.16 6.03
CA ARG A 61 -1.97 -5.00 7.23
C ARG A 61 -1.90 -4.15 8.50
N LEU A 62 -1.18 -3.04 8.48
CA LEU A 62 -1.05 -2.13 9.61
C LEU A 62 -2.35 -1.36 9.88
N TYR A 63 -3.01 -0.85 8.84
CA TYR A 63 -4.33 -0.21 8.96
C TYR A 63 -5.38 -1.13 9.58
N TYR A 64 -5.38 -2.41 9.18
CA TYR A 64 -6.25 -3.40 9.81
C TYR A 64 -5.95 -3.61 11.32
N GLN A 65 -4.68 -3.55 11.73
CA GLN A 65 -4.34 -3.63 13.16
C GLN A 65 -4.72 -2.34 13.90
N TYR A 66 -4.55 -1.18 13.27
CA TYR A 66 -4.99 0.11 13.80
C TYR A 66 -6.50 0.12 14.08
N GLU A 67 -7.32 -0.28 13.11
CA GLU A 67 -8.78 -0.37 13.25
C GLU A 67 -9.19 -1.31 14.39
N LYS A 68 -8.48 -2.44 14.55
CA LYS A 68 -8.69 -3.35 15.68
C LYS A 68 -8.36 -2.72 17.03
N LEU A 69 -7.31 -1.92 17.11
CA LEU A 69 -6.94 -1.22 18.33
C LEU A 69 -7.95 -0.13 18.68
N GLU A 70 -8.47 0.60 17.68
CA GLU A 70 -9.58 1.56 17.87
C GLU A 70 -10.83 0.90 18.43
N MET A 71 -11.24 -0.24 17.87
CA MET A 71 -12.43 -0.95 18.34
C MET A 71 -12.30 -1.43 19.78
N LYS A 72 -11.11 -1.88 20.20
CA LYS A 72 -10.88 -2.33 21.58
C LYS A 72 -11.05 -1.23 22.62
N LYS A 73 -10.92 0.05 22.24
CA LYS A 73 -11.20 1.19 23.14
C LYS A 73 -12.69 1.49 23.26
N GLY A 74 -13.49 1.14 22.25
CA GLY A 74 -14.94 1.29 22.27
C GLY A 74 -15.60 0.07 22.94
N THR A 75 -16.04 0.22 24.17
CA THR A 75 -16.90 -0.76 24.85
C THR A 75 -18.28 -0.78 24.20
N ASP A 76 -18.46 -1.53 23.12
CA ASP A 76 -19.77 -2.07 22.73
C ASP A 76 -19.61 -3.25 21.76
N ASP A 77 -20.08 -4.43 22.16
CA ASP A 77 -19.89 -5.74 21.51
C ASP A 77 -20.65 -5.89 20.17
N HIS A 78 -20.99 -4.80 19.47
CA HIS A 78 -21.78 -4.85 18.24
C HIS A 78 -21.35 -3.91 17.11
N ILE A 79 -20.09 -3.48 17.08
CA ILE A 79 -19.57 -2.70 15.96
C ILE A 79 -19.09 -3.64 14.86
N GLN A 80 -19.94 -3.82 13.83
CA GLN A 80 -19.54 -4.37 12.55
C GLN A 80 -18.30 -3.63 12.05
N THR A 81 -17.29 -4.35 11.57
CA THR A 81 -16.06 -3.78 10.97
C THR A 81 -16.43 -2.92 9.77
N LYS A 82 -16.75 -1.65 10.01
CA LYS A 82 -16.89 -0.67 8.95
C LYS A 82 -15.47 -0.29 8.56
N GLU A 83 -15.03 -0.85 7.45
CA GLU A 83 -13.75 -0.54 6.84
C GLU A 83 -13.55 0.98 6.78
N SER A 84 -12.41 1.46 7.30
CA SER A 84 -12.09 2.87 7.27
C SER A 84 -11.99 3.38 5.83
N LYS A 85 -12.02 4.70 5.65
CA LYS A 85 -11.82 5.27 4.31
C LYS A 85 -10.41 4.91 3.81
N GLU A 86 -9.44 4.94 4.70
CA GLU A 86 -8.03 4.69 4.48
C GLU A 86 -7.80 3.24 4.01
N SER A 87 -8.41 2.25 4.67
CA SER A 87 -8.37 0.84 4.23
C SER A 87 -8.98 0.65 2.85
N ARG A 88 -10.12 1.31 2.56
CA ARG A 88 -10.76 1.28 1.23
C ARG A 88 -9.88 1.90 0.17
N ASP A 89 -9.27 3.04 0.46
CA ASP A 89 -8.39 3.76 -0.47
C ASP A 89 -7.15 2.91 -0.80
N ILE A 90 -6.56 2.23 0.19
CA ILE A 90 -5.44 1.30 -0.02
C ILE A 90 -5.87 0.11 -0.88
N ASN A 91 -7.02 -0.50 -0.58
CA ASN A 91 -7.53 -1.65 -1.34
C ASN A 91 -7.81 -1.30 -2.80
N ALA A 92 -8.54 -0.21 -3.04
CA ALA A 92 -8.79 0.28 -4.40
C ALA A 92 -7.49 0.58 -5.14
N PHE A 93 -6.47 1.09 -4.45
CA PHE A 93 -5.18 1.39 -5.06
C PHE A 93 -4.42 0.10 -5.43
N ILE A 94 -4.38 -0.90 -4.56
CA ILE A 94 -3.78 -2.22 -4.83
C ILE A 94 -4.44 -2.85 -6.06
N GLU A 95 -5.77 -2.93 -6.08
CA GLU A 95 -6.55 -3.51 -7.19
C GLU A 95 -6.24 -2.81 -8.53
N SER A 96 -6.07 -1.48 -8.50
CA SER A 96 -5.73 -0.70 -9.69
C SER A 96 -4.34 -1.04 -10.27
N ILE A 97 -3.38 -1.42 -9.43
CA ILE A 97 -2.03 -1.80 -9.85
C ILE A 97 -2.04 -3.24 -10.38
N GLU A 98 -2.67 -4.15 -9.64
CA GLU A 98 -2.79 -5.55 -10.05
C GLU A 98 -3.51 -5.69 -11.41
N SER A 99 -4.59 -4.94 -11.62
CA SER A 99 -5.33 -4.93 -12.89
C SER A 99 -4.47 -4.44 -14.07
N LYS A 100 -3.61 -3.43 -13.84
CA LYS A 100 -2.68 -2.94 -14.87
C LYS A 100 -1.62 -3.98 -15.22
N LEU A 101 -1.02 -4.61 -14.20
CA LEU A 101 -0.03 -5.67 -14.41
C LEU A 101 -0.60 -6.86 -15.19
N LEU A 102 -1.84 -7.26 -14.89
CA LEU A 102 -2.54 -8.32 -15.64
C LEU A 102 -2.75 -7.95 -17.11
N LYS A 103 -3.13 -6.70 -17.38
CA LYS A 103 -3.34 -6.20 -18.75
C LYS A 103 -2.05 -6.18 -19.55
N ASP A 104 -0.98 -5.63 -18.97
CA ASP A 104 0.33 -5.55 -19.64
C ASP A 104 0.86 -6.95 -20.00
N SER A 105 0.61 -7.95 -19.15
CA SER A 105 1.00 -9.36 -19.42
C SER A 105 0.20 -10.05 -20.53
N SER A 106 -0.96 -9.50 -20.89
CA SER A 106 -1.85 -10.04 -21.93
C SER A 106 -1.56 -9.42 -23.31
N ASP A 107 -1.18 -8.14 -23.35
CA ASP A 107 -0.87 -7.42 -24.59
C ASP A 107 0.44 -7.90 -25.25
N GLU A 108 1.42 -8.41 -24.49
CA GLU A 108 2.64 -8.99 -25.07
C GLU A 108 2.42 -10.33 -25.79
N ARG A 109 1.28 -10.99 -25.54
CA ARG A 109 0.97 -12.30 -26.14
C ARG A 109 0.30 -12.20 -27.52
N GLY A 110 0.00 -10.99 -27.98
CA GLY A 110 -0.73 -10.74 -29.24
C GLY A 110 0.11 -10.18 -30.40
N LYS A 111 1.44 -10.09 -30.28
CA LYS A 111 2.31 -9.45 -31.31
C LYS A 111 3.06 -10.39 -32.25
N ASP A 112 2.94 -11.71 -32.09
CA ASP A 112 3.61 -12.69 -32.96
C ASP A 112 2.60 -13.52 -33.75
N SER A 113 1.87 -12.91 -34.69
CA SER A 113 1.28 -13.65 -35.81
C SER A 113 0.75 -12.67 -36.86
N ASP A 114 1.62 -12.14 -37.71
CA ASP A 114 1.27 -11.61 -39.05
C ASP A 114 2.58 -11.29 -39.79
N ASN A 115 3.31 -12.34 -40.16
CA ASN A 115 4.19 -12.28 -41.32
C ASN A 115 3.54 -13.15 -42.40
N ASP A 116 2.50 -12.60 -43.03
CA ASP A 116 2.02 -13.06 -44.33
C ASP A 116 3.14 -12.85 -45.35
N GLU A 117 3.70 -13.96 -45.83
CA GLU A 117 4.59 -14.00 -46.99
C GLU A 117 3.73 -14.33 -48.22
N PRO A 118 3.47 -13.40 -49.16
CA PRO A 118 2.83 -13.73 -50.42
C PRO A 118 3.86 -13.92 -51.54
N CYS A 119 3.43 -14.70 -52.55
CA CYS A 119 4.06 -14.97 -53.85
C CYS A 119 4.95 -16.24 -53.91
N GLY A 120 4.75 -17.16 -54.85
CA GLY A 120 3.86 -17.13 -56.00
C GLY A 120 3.83 -18.47 -56.73
N GLU A 121 2.77 -18.63 -57.52
CA GLU A 121 2.57 -19.70 -58.48
C GLU A 121 3.77 -19.82 -59.44
N ALA A 122 4.23 -21.05 -59.67
CA ALA A 122 4.94 -21.40 -60.88
C ALA A 122 4.23 -22.59 -61.53
N CYS A 123 3.34 -22.26 -62.46
CA CYS A 123 2.94 -23.17 -63.53
C CYS A 123 4.14 -23.46 -64.44
N SER A 124 4.47 -24.73 -64.65
CA SER A 124 4.74 -25.37 -65.96
C SER A 124 5.06 -26.86 -65.76
#